data_AF-A0A7S1RW34-F1
#
_entry.id   AF-A0A7S1RW34-F1
#
_cell.length_a   1.000
_cell.length_b   1.000
_cell.length_c   1.000
_cell.angle_alpha   90.00
_cell.angle_beta   90.00
_cell.angle_gamma   90.00
#
_symmetry.space_group_name_H-M   'P 1'
#
loop_
_entity.id
_entity.type
_entity.pdbx_description
1 polymer ?
#
loop_
_entity_poly.entity_id
_entity_poly.type
_entity_poly.pdbx_seq_one_letter_code
_entity_poly.pdbx_strand_id
1 'polypeptide(L)'
;MAPEQAARASRRSSLTATADDEEVLQELLKRGKSFMDIAVVGADKELQIVKYDHAQLADMCTMFQPWSRGAIFRRWRIWWQIFAYILLAAGVATLFVIFSAAPAKINPDALSKVSDYFNMFLPFLFGIYLNTIFTRWWEMRTNGVGGINNSLNSMCMILAVNVRGTECTDTKKLLLRYGLLAHELVYRAARSTDDELQDLVDAGVLMAEESQIIESLPRGAHRPQAIWVWIVLIWDGLLREKKVPWHAHQVVLGQINAGRAATKSVFTHLETQIPFAYVHLMACLVHFNLSILALQAGLVIAKAIGTIKKAGQLAVGEEHAADTEAITNLVAQILKLTMVPMLYLGFLTLSQEIADPFGTDLNDFPRAQYHNMMQDECESFYHMAESVPPELMPFLLPDEADPGAPQGCYPEGTDMKRGDYAPSLFHPA
;
A
#
# COMPACT_ATOMS: atom_id res chain seq x y z
N MET A 1 5.25 -14.01 45.99
CA MET A 1 4.68 -13.66 44.67
C MET A 1 5.83 -13.18 43.80
N ALA A 2 6.07 -13.92 42.74
CA ALA A 2 7.39 -14.23 42.22
C ALA A 2 7.85 -13.29 41.07
N PRO A 3 9.17 -13.15 40.86
CA PRO A 3 9.80 -12.36 39.78
C PRO A 3 9.31 -12.69 38.35
N GLU A 4 8.58 -13.79 38.14
CA GLU A 4 7.90 -14.14 36.89
C GLU A 4 6.82 -13.14 36.45
N GLN A 5 6.13 -12.47 37.38
CA GLN A 5 5.13 -11.44 37.04
C GLN A 5 5.80 -10.14 36.59
N ALA A 6 6.98 -9.81 37.12
CA ALA A 6 7.78 -8.66 36.67
C ALA A 6 8.44 -8.92 35.30
N ALA A 7 8.84 -10.16 35.01
CA ALA A 7 9.40 -10.55 33.71
C ALA A 7 8.36 -10.56 32.58
N ARG A 8 7.06 -10.74 32.90
CA ARG A 8 5.97 -10.58 31.92
C ARG A 8 5.67 -9.12 31.58
N ALA A 9 5.83 -8.20 32.54
CA ALA A 9 5.62 -6.77 32.32
C ALA A 9 6.77 -6.10 31.55
N SER A 10 7.94 -6.75 31.46
CA SER A 10 9.11 -6.24 30.71
C SER A 10 9.27 -6.85 29.31
N ARG A 11 8.34 -7.70 28.86
CA ARG A 11 8.36 -8.22 27.49
C ARG A 11 7.73 -7.19 26.57
N ARG A 12 8.50 -6.78 25.55
CA ARG A 12 8.07 -5.93 24.44
C ARG A 12 6.80 -6.53 23.84
N SER A 13 5.69 -5.83 23.98
CA SER A 13 4.41 -6.22 23.39
C SER A 13 4.30 -5.50 22.06
N SER A 14 4.84 -6.07 20.98
CA SER A 14 4.45 -5.63 19.65
C SER A 14 2.95 -5.87 19.51
N LEU A 15 2.21 -4.84 19.10
CA LEU A 15 0.76 -4.90 18.86
C LEU A 15 0.34 -5.94 17.82
N THR A 16 1.29 -6.43 17.03
CA THR A 16 1.03 -7.20 15.81
C THR A 16 1.84 -8.49 15.70
N ALA A 17 2.78 -8.73 16.62
CA ALA A 17 3.70 -9.85 16.60
C ALA A 17 3.90 -10.40 18.02
N THR A 18 3.82 -11.72 18.17
CA THR A 18 4.24 -12.36 19.42
C THR A 18 5.77 -12.35 19.52
N ALA A 19 6.33 -12.58 20.72
CA ALA A 19 7.79 -12.56 20.91
C ALA A 19 8.55 -13.56 20.01
N ASP A 20 7.91 -14.68 19.63
CA ASP A 20 8.47 -15.67 18.70
C ASP A 20 8.46 -15.14 17.26
N ASP A 21 7.45 -14.35 16.88
CA ASP A 21 7.34 -13.72 15.56
C ASP A 21 8.42 -12.65 15.34
N GLU A 22 8.84 -11.92 16.39
CA GLU A 22 9.94 -10.93 16.31
C GLU A 22 11.31 -11.60 16.07
N GLU A 23 11.60 -12.74 16.70
CA GLU A 23 12.84 -13.48 16.44
C GLU A 23 12.86 -14.07 15.03
N VAL A 24 11.74 -14.67 14.59
CA VAL A 24 11.57 -15.14 13.21
C VAL A 24 11.68 -14.00 12.21
N LEU A 25 11.11 -12.83 12.52
CA LEU A 25 11.23 -11.61 11.71
C LEU A 25 12.69 -11.16 11.56
N GLN A 26 13.44 -11.10 12.66
CA GLN A 26 14.86 -10.76 12.60
C GLN A 26 15.68 -11.81 11.85
N GLU A 27 15.32 -13.08 11.94
CA GLU A 27 15.99 -14.15 11.21
C GLU A 27 15.65 -14.14 9.70
N LEU A 28 14.40 -13.88 9.33
CA LEU A 28 13.95 -13.70 7.94
C LEU A 28 14.59 -12.46 7.29
N LEU A 29 14.69 -11.35 8.03
CA LEU A 29 15.40 -10.15 7.57
C LEU A 29 16.91 -10.41 7.35
N LYS A 30 17.52 -11.30 8.15
CA LYS A 30 18.92 -11.73 7.98
C LYS A 30 19.11 -12.76 6.85
N ARG A 31 18.07 -13.54 6.50
CA ARG A 31 18.13 -14.63 5.51
C ARG A 31 17.81 -14.23 4.06
N GLY A 32 17.36 -13.00 3.79
CA GLY A 32 16.99 -12.52 2.45
C GLY A 32 18.13 -12.50 1.40
N LYS A 33 18.56 -13.67 0.94
CA LYS A 33 19.57 -13.88 -0.12
C LYS A 33 19.05 -14.72 -1.29
N SER A 34 17.80 -15.19 -1.26
CA SER A 34 17.19 -16.05 -2.28
C SER A 34 15.87 -15.47 -2.76
N PHE A 35 15.58 -15.58 -4.06
CA PHE A 35 14.35 -15.09 -4.71
C PHE A 35 13.06 -15.74 -4.17
N MET A 36 13.17 -16.88 -3.46
CA MET A 36 12.04 -17.49 -2.75
C MET A 36 11.76 -16.86 -1.37
N ASP A 37 12.74 -16.13 -0.83
CA ASP A 37 12.73 -15.52 0.50
C ASP A 37 12.52 -14.01 0.39
N ILE A 38 11.41 -13.62 -0.24
CA ILE A 38 10.88 -12.27 -0.05
C ILE A 38 10.57 -12.15 1.46
N ALA A 39 11.10 -11.10 2.10
CA ALA A 39 10.85 -10.85 3.52
C ALA A 39 9.35 -10.53 3.67
N VAL A 40 8.62 -11.54 4.10
CA VAL A 40 7.19 -11.49 4.36
C VAL A 40 7.00 -11.35 5.87
N VAL A 41 6.23 -10.36 6.29
CA VAL A 41 6.03 -10.05 7.71
C VAL A 41 4.54 -10.08 8.04
N GLY A 42 4.20 -10.85 9.07
CA GLY A 42 2.94 -10.77 9.80
C GLY A 42 2.64 -12.04 10.61
N ALA A 43 1.67 -11.95 11.51
CA ALA A 43 1.09 -13.09 12.21
C ALA A 43 0.55 -14.12 11.20
N ASP A 44 0.27 -15.37 11.62
CA ASP A 44 -0.12 -16.55 10.83
C ASP A 44 -1.14 -16.36 9.66
N LYS A 45 -1.77 -15.19 9.53
CA LYS A 45 -2.76 -14.82 8.49
C LYS A 45 -2.37 -13.63 7.58
N GLU A 46 -1.31 -12.87 7.86
CA GLU A 46 -0.94 -11.66 7.09
C GLU A 46 0.46 -11.82 6.50
N LEU A 47 0.55 -12.28 5.26
CA LEU A 47 1.83 -12.46 4.56
C LEU A 47 2.02 -11.31 3.58
N GLN A 48 2.57 -10.17 4.02
CA GLN A 48 2.78 -8.96 3.20
C GLN A 48 4.26 -8.71 2.91
N ILE A 49 4.58 -8.19 1.71
CA ILE A 49 5.94 -7.94 1.26
C ILE A 49 6.48 -6.64 1.88
N VAL A 50 7.58 -6.75 2.63
CA VAL A 50 8.22 -5.58 3.27
C VAL A 50 9.37 -5.03 2.44
N LYS A 51 10.29 -5.90 2.05
CA LYS A 51 11.49 -5.56 1.27
C LYS A 51 11.81 -6.67 0.29
N TYR A 52 12.37 -6.28 -0.84
CA TYR A 52 12.90 -7.19 -1.85
C TYR A 52 14.18 -6.59 -2.43
N ASP A 53 15.03 -7.44 -3.00
CA ASP A 53 16.30 -7.03 -3.60
C ASP A 53 16.08 -6.52 -5.02
N HIS A 54 16.27 -5.22 -5.23
CA HIS A 54 16.14 -4.60 -6.55
C HIS A 54 17.23 -5.07 -7.54
N ALA A 55 18.41 -5.49 -7.06
CA ALA A 55 19.48 -5.95 -7.93
C ALA A 55 19.09 -7.25 -8.65
N GLN A 56 18.44 -8.17 -7.92
CA GLN A 56 17.96 -9.43 -8.48
C GLN A 56 16.86 -9.21 -9.54
N LEU A 57 16.06 -8.15 -9.43
CA LEU A 57 15.03 -7.83 -10.43
C LEU A 57 15.61 -7.30 -11.75
N ALA A 58 16.85 -6.80 -11.74
CA ALA A 58 17.54 -6.38 -12.97
C ALA A 58 18.07 -7.59 -13.78
N ASP A 59 18.18 -8.76 -13.14
CA ASP A 59 18.69 -9.96 -13.78
C ASP A 59 17.63 -10.60 -14.71
N MET A 60 18.08 -11.06 -15.89
CA MET A 60 17.25 -11.79 -16.86
C MET A 60 16.65 -13.07 -16.28
N CYS A 61 17.24 -13.61 -15.20
CA CYS A 61 16.72 -14.74 -14.44
C CYS A 61 15.26 -14.52 -13.96
N THR A 62 14.87 -13.26 -13.73
CA THR A 62 13.51 -12.87 -13.34
C THR A 62 12.45 -13.35 -14.35
N MET A 63 12.78 -13.37 -15.66
CA MET A 63 11.87 -13.86 -16.69
C MET A 63 11.53 -15.34 -16.55
N PHE A 64 12.43 -16.13 -15.96
CA PHE A 64 12.26 -17.57 -15.75
C PHE A 64 11.59 -17.90 -14.41
N GLN A 65 11.29 -16.90 -13.58
CA GLN A 65 10.61 -17.07 -12.29
C GLN A 65 9.28 -16.31 -12.18
N PRO A 66 8.33 -16.43 -13.14
CA PRO A 66 7.07 -15.70 -13.10
C PRO A 66 6.11 -16.15 -11.97
N TRP A 67 6.45 -17.22 -11.25
CA TRP A 67 5.68 -17.78 -10.13
C TRP A 67 6.18 -17.37 -8.74
N SER A 68 7.03 -16.34 -8.63
CA SER A 68 7.46 -15.82 -7.32
C SER A 68 6.28 -15.30 -6.49
N ARG A 69 6.50 -15.21 -5.17
CA ARG A 69 5.51 -14.63 -4.24
C ARG A 69 5.31 -13.15 -4.58
N GLY A 70 4.06 -12.69 -4.63
CA GLY A 70 3.73 -11.32 -5.06
C GLY A 70 3.69 -11.09 -6.57
N ALA A 71 4.16 -12.05 -7.38
CA ALA A 71 4.09 -11.91 -8.83
C ALA A 71 2.63 -11.97 -9.31
N ILE A 72 2.24 -10.98 -10.11
CA ILE A 72 0.91 -10.87 -10.72
C ILE A 72 0.58 -12.13 -11.54
N PHE A 73 1.58 -12.69 -12.23
CA PHE A 73 1.42 -13.86 -13.09
C PHE A 73 1.16 -15.17 -12.34
N ARG A 74 1.30 -15.20 -11.01
CA ARG A 74 0.93 -16.37 -10.21
C ARG A 74 -0.59 -16.54 -10.08
N ARG A 75 -1.38 -15.48 -10.29
CA ARG A 75 -2.84 -15.51 -10.09
C ARG A 75 -3.50 -16.49 -11.09
N TRP A 76 -4.05 -17.58 -10.58
CA TRP A 76 -4.68 -18.64 -11.38
C TRP A 76 -5.79 -18.12 -12.32
N ARG A 77 -6.52 -17.07 -11.89
CA ARG A 77 -7.58 -16.44 -12.68
C ARG A 77 -7.10 -15.91 -14.03
N ILE A 78 -5.85 -15.46 -14.15
CA ILE A 78 -5.27 -15.00 -15.41
C ILE A 78 -5.12 -16.18 -16.36
N TRP A 79 -4.49 -17.27 -15.90
CA TRP A 79 -4.27 -18.47 -16.71
C TRP A 79 -5.55 -19.13 -17.18
N TRP A 80 -6.59 -19.14 -16.33
CA TRP A 80 -7.91 -19.61 -16.73
C TRP A 80 -8.50 -18.79 -17.90
N GLN A 81 -8.36 -17.46 -17.87
CA GLN A 81 -8.81 -16.61 -18.97
C GLN A 81 -7.98 -16.79 -20.24
N ILE A 82 -6.65 -16.90 -20.10
CA ILE A 82 -5.75 -17.23 -21.23
C ILE A 82 -6.20 -18.55 -21.88
N PHE A 83 -6.45 -19.57 -21.07
CA PHE A 83 -6.94 -20.86 -21.55
C PHE A 83 -8.29 -20.73 -22.28
N ALA A 84 -9.22 -19.93 -21.76
CA ALA A 84 -10.49 -19.65 -22.44
C ALA A 84 -10.30 -18.98 -23.81
N TYR A 85 -9.36 -18.04 -23.95
CA TYR A 85 -9.04 -17.43 -25.24
C TYR A 85 -8.36 -18.40 -26.21
N ILE A 86 -7.50 -19.30 -25.72
CA ILE A 86 -6.92 -20.37 -26.53
C ILE A 86 -8.01 -21.34 -27.02
N LEU A 87 -8.96 -21.71 -26.15
CA LEU A 87 -10.10 -22.55 -26.55
C LEU A 87 -10.97 -21.87 -27.59
N LEU A 88 -11.22 -20.56 -27.47
CA LEU A 88 -11.94 -19.78 -28.47
C LEU A 88 -11.21 -19.82 -29.83
N ALA A 89 -9.89 -19.57 -29.83
CA ALA A 89 -9.08 -19.63 -31.04
C ALA A 89 -9.08 -21.03 -31.68
N ALA A 90 -8.95 -22.09 -30.86
CA ALA A 90 -9.01 -23.47 -31.32
C ALA A 90 -10.39 -23.84 -31.89
N GLY A 91 -11.47 -23.37 -31.27
CA GLY A 91 -12.84 -23.54 -31.74
C GLY A 91 -13.07 -22.89 -33.10
N VAL A 92 -12.62 -21.64 -33.27
CA VAL A 92 -12.65 -20.94 -34.57
C VAL A 92 -11.80 -21.68 -35.61
N ALA A 93 -10.58 -22.10 -35.24
CA ALA A 93 -9.71 -22.82 -36.16
C ALA A 93 -10.36 -24.13 -36.65
N THR A 94 -10.95 -24.89 -35.73
CA THR A 94 -11.65 -26.15 -36.02
C THR A 94 -12.86 -25.92 -36.92
N LEU A 95 -13.68 -24.91 -36.61
CA LEU A 95 -14.85 -24.54 -37.42
C LEU A 95 -14.43 -24.24 -38.87
N PHE A 96 -13.40 -23.42 -39.07
CA PHE A 96 -12.95 -23.06 -40.41
C PHE A 96 -12.24 -24.21 -41.13
N VAL A 97 -11.54 -25.10 -40.44
CA VAL A 97 -10.90 -26.28 -41.07
C VAL A 97 -11.93 -27.32 -41.51
N ILE A 98 -13.03 -27.49 -40.77
CA ILE A 98 -14.08 -28.48 -41.08
C ILE A 98 -15.05 -27.94 -42.14
N PHE A 99 -15.52 -26.70 -41.99
CA PHE A 99 -16.61 -26.17 -42.80
C PHE A 99 -16.15 -25.34 -44.02
N SER A 100 -14.89 -24.89 -44.08
CA SER A 100 -14.39 -24.17 -45.26
C SER A 100 -13.89 -25.16 -46.31
N ALA A 101 -14.41 -25.04 -47.54
CA ALA A 101 -13.94 -25.83 -48.69
C ALA A 101 -12.48 -25.52 -49.08
N ALA A 102 -11.94 -24.36 -48.70
CA ALA A 102 -10.56 -23.97 -48.97
C ALA A 102 -9.94 -23.18 -47.80
N PRO A 103 -9.57 -23.86 -46.69
CA PRO A 103 -9.03 -23.18 -45.49
C PRO A 103 -7.76 -22.38 -45.79
N ALA A 104 -6.93 -22.83 -46.75
CA ALA A 104 -5.70 -22.13 -47.16
C ALA A 104 -5.94 -20.76 -47.84
N LYS A 105 -7.17 -20.48 -48.32
CA LYS A 105 -7.52 -19.20 -48.97
C LYS A 105 -8.19 -18.20 -48.02
N ILE A 106 -8.31 -18.52 -46.74
CA ILE A 106 -8.87 -17.61 -45.74
C ILE A 106 -7.99 -16.36 -45.67
N ASN A 107 -8.59 -15.19 -45.79
CA ASN A 107 -7.90 -13.92 -45.59
C ASN A 107 -8.14 -13.38 -44.16
N PRO A 108 -7.15 -13.42 -43.26
CA PRO A 108 -7.26 -12.85 -41.91
C PRO A 108 -7.13 -11.32 -41.86
N ASP A 109 -6.83 -10.64 -42.97
CA ASP A 109 -6.45 -9.22 -42.99
C ASP A 109 -7.50 -8.28 -42.39
N ALA A 110 -8.79 -8.55 -42.60
CA ALA A 110 -9.87 -7.70 -42.10
C ALA A 110 -9.86 -7.66 -40.56
N LEU A 111 -9.70 -8.82 -39.91
CA LEU A 111 -9.61 -8.91 -38.44
C LEU A 111 -8.25 -8.44 -37.93
N SER A 112 -7.18 -8.63 -38.71
CA SER A 112 -5.86 -8.07 -38.36
C SER A 112 -5.93 -6.56 -38.23
N LYS A 113 -6.49 -5.87 -39.23
CA LYS A 113 -6.61 -4.40 -39.21
C LYS A 113 -7.40 -3.92 -38.00
N VAL A 114 -8.49 -4.58 -37.64
CA VAL A 114 -9.27 -4.23 -36.45
C VAL A 114 -8.44 -4.44 -35.18
N SER A 115 -7.74 -5.57 -35.04
CA SER A 115 -6.86 -5.81 -33.90
C SER A 115 -5.74 -4.77 -33.81
N ASP A 116 -5.14 -4.38 -34.93
CA ASP A 116 -4.07 -3.39 -35.00
C ASP A 116 -4.54 -2.01 -34.49
N TYR A 117 -5.78 -1.60 -34.83
CA TYR A 117 -6.37 -0.38 -34.28
C TYR A 117 -6.53 -0.42 -32.76
N PHE A 118 -7.05 -1.51 -32.20
CA PHE A 118 -7.20 -1.64 -30.75
C PHE A 118 -5.85 -1.71 -30.04
N ASN A 119 -4.88 -2.46 -30.59
CA ASN A 119 -3.54 -2.56 -30.04
C ASN A 119 -2.78 -1.22 -30.09
N MET A 120 -3.17 -0.27 -30.95
CA MET A 120 -2.58 1.07 -31.00
C MET A 120 -3.02 1.96 -29.83
N PHE A 121 -4.32 2.02 -29.52
CA PHE A 121 -4.83 2.95 -28.50
C PHE A 121 -4.94 2.33 -27.10
N LEU A 122 -5.12 1.02 -26.99
CA LEU A 122 -5.31 0.35 -25.71
C LEU A 122 -4.13 0.54 -24.74
N PRO A 123 -2.85 0.43 -25.16
CA PRO A 123 -1.72 0.71 -24.27
C PRO A 123 -1.71 2.15 -23.74
N PHE A 124 -2.09 3.13 -24.56
CA PHE A 124 -2.17 4.54 -24.16
C PHE A 124 -3.24 4.76 -23.09
N LEU A 125 -4.45 4.25 -23.32
CA LEU A 125 -5.55 4.32 -22.36
C LEU A 125 -5.20 3.59 -21.05
N PHE A 126 -4.52 2.45 -21.15
CA PHE A 126 -4.00 1.72 -19.99
C PHE A 126 -2.97 2.51 -19.21
N GLY A 127 -2.05 3.19 -19.90
CA GLY A 127 -1.05 4.05 -19.26
C GLY A 127 -1.70 5.12 -18.40
N ILE A 128 -2.72 5.81 -18.92
CA ILE A 128 -3.47 6.83 -18.17
C ILE A 128 -4.22 6.22 -16.98
N TYR A 129 -4.91 5.10 -17.21
CA TYR A 129 -5.68 4.41 -16.20
C TYR A 129 -4.81 3.93 -15.03
N LEU A 130 -3.71 3.23 -15.34
CA LEU A 130 -2.75 2.76 -14.34
C LEU A 130 -2.09 3.92 -13.60
N ASN A 131 -1.76 5.01 -14.29
CA ASN A 131 -1.18 6.19 -13.63
C ASN A 131 -2.15 6.80 -12.61
N THR A 132 -3.46 6.84 -12.92
CA THR A 132 -4.48 7.35 -11.97
C THR A 132 -4.56 6.47 -10.73
N ILE A 133 -4.57 5.16 -10.89
CA ILE A 133 -4.63 4.25 -9.73
C ILE A 133 -3.33 4.30 -8.93
N PHE A 134 -2.18 4.28 -9.61
CA PHE A 134 -0.88 4.39 -8.95
C PHE A 134 -0.73 5.68 -8.16
N THR A 135 -1.21 6.80 -8.70
CA THR A 135 -1.22 8.08 -7.98
C THR A 135 -2.05 7.99 -6.69
N ARG A 136 -3.24 7.37 -6.74
CA ARG A 136 -4.07 7.15 -5.55
C ARG A 136 -3.40 6.22 -4.54
N TRP A 137 -2.79 5.13 -5.01
CA TRP A 137 -2.02 4.21 -4.17
C TRP A 137 -0.86 4.91 -3.46
N TRP A 138 -0.10 5.72 -4.20
CA TRP A 138 1.03 6.49 -3.66
C TRP A 138 0.57 7.54 -2.64
N GLU A 139 -0.53 8.24 -2.93
CA GLU A 139 -1.12 9.24 -2.04
C GLU A 139 -1.55 8.62 -0.70
N MET A 140 -2.20 7.45 -0.73
CA MET A 140 -2.55 6.69 0.48
C MET A 140 -1.29 6.26 1.26
N ARG A 141 -0.20 5.94 0.57
CA ARG A 141 1.07 5.56 1.20
C ARG A 141 1.74 6.75 1.88
N THR A 142 1.98 7.84 1.16
CA THR A 142 2.81 8.95 1.62
C THR A 142 2.04 9.94 2.47
N ASN A 143 0.87 10.40 1.98
CA ASN A 143 0.08 11.44 2.65
C ASN A 143 -0.96 10.84 3.59
N GLY A 144 -1.37 9.59 3.37
CA GLY A 144 -2.18 8.82 4.30
C GLY A 144 -1.34 8.25 5.45
N VAL A 145 -0.82 7.03 5.27
CA VAL A 145 -0.06 6.32 6.31
C VAL A 145 1.18 7.11 6.76
N GLY A 146 1.97 7.61 5.81
CA GLY A 146 3.14 8.44 6.12
C GLY A 146 2.78 9.76 6.82
N GLY A 147 1.62 10.36 6.50
CA GLY A 147 1.13 11.56 7.17
C GLY A 147 0.77 11.30 8.64
N ILE A 148 0.11 10.18 8.93
CA ILE A 148 -0.18 9.73 10.31
C ILE A 148 1.14 9.54 11.08
N ASN A 149 2.11 8.85 10.48
CA ASN A 149 3.42 8.63 11.10
C ASN A 149 4.13 9.96 11.40
N ASN A 150 4.25 10.84 10.40
CA ASN A 150 4.94 12.11 10.55
C ASN A 150 4.32 13.00 11.65
N SER A 151 2.98 13.02 11.73
CA SER A 151 2.28 13.73 12.79
C SER A 151 2.57 13.15 14.17
N LEU A 152 2.55 11.83 14.32
CA LEU A 152 2.88 11.16 15.58
C LEU A 152 4.33 11.44 15.99
N ASN A 153 5.27 11.22 15.08
CA ASN A 153 6.69 11.48 15.31
C ASN A 153 6.96 12.93 15.74
N SER A 154 6.33 13.90 15.07
CA SER A 154 6.45 15.32 15.40
C SER A 154 5.94 15.60 16.82
N MET A 155 4.78 15.05 17.21
CA MET A 155 4.25 15.22 18.57
C MET A 155 5.14 14.56 19.62
N CYS A 156 5.59 13.32 19.38
CA CYS A 156 6.46 12.61 20.29
C CYS A 156 7.79 13.35 20.49
N MET A 157 8.39 13.87 19.43
CA MET A 157 9.60 14.69 19.49
C MET A 157 9.39 15.99 20.28
N ILE A 158 8.30 16.75 20.01
CA ILE A 158 7.99 17.97 20.76
C ILE A 158 7.78 17.65 22.25
N LEU A 159 7.08 16.56 22.55
CA LEU A 159 6.87 16.14 23.93
C LEU A 159 8.19 15.76 24.62
N ALA A 160 9.05 15.02 23.94
CA ALA A 160 10.35 14.57 24.45
C ALA A 160 11.25 15.74 24.86
N VAL A 161 11.25 16.82 24.06
CA VAL A 161 12.09 18.01 24.30
C VAL A 161 11.56 18.86 25.46
N ASN A 162 10.24 19.01 25.57
CA ASN A 162 9.61 19.89 26.57
C ASN A 162 9.44 19.19 27.94
N VAL A 163 9.26 17.88 27.96
CA VAL A 163 9.00 17.11 29.19
C VAL A 163 10.10 16.06 29.37
N ARG A 164 11.14 16.44 30.12
CA ARG A 164 12.36 15.65 30.32
C ARG A 164 12.33 14.84 31.61
N GLY A 165 13.13 13.79 31.65
CA GLY A 165 13.25 12.88 32.79
C GLY A 165 12.05 11.93 32.93
N THR A 166 11.92 11.34 34.12
CA THR A 166 10.85 10.38 34.46
C THR A 166 9.50 11.06 34.70
N GLU A 167 9.44 12.39 34.61
CA GLU A 167 8.19 13.11 34.70
C GLU A 167 7.34 12.81 33.47
N CYS A 168 6.10 12.39 33.69
CA CYS A 168 5.12 12.10 32.63
C CYS A 168 5.49 10.94 31.69
N THR A 169 6.29 9.96 32.14
CA THR A 169 6.53 8.73 31.38
C THR A 169 5.22 8.06 30.95
N ASP A 170 4.21 8.05 31.83
CA ASP A 170 2.89 7.51 31.52
C ASP A 170 2.18 8.31 30.41
N THR A 171 2.34 9.64 30.39
CA THR A 171 1.79 10.48 29.33
C THR A 171 2.48 10.25 27.98
N LYS A 172 3.81 10.06 27.97
CA LYS A 172 4.57 9.71 26.76
C LYS A 172 4.08 8.38 26.18
N LYS A 173 3.93 7.36 27.04
CA LYS A 173 3.38 6.05 26.66
C LYS A 173 1.94 6.14 26.18
N LEU A 174 1.11 6.95 26.84
CA LEU A 174 -0.29 7.14 26.46
C LEU A 174 -0.44 7.81 25.09
N LEU A 175 0.35 8.86 24.81
CA LEU A 175 0.38 9.53 23.51
C LEU A 175 0.77 8.55 22.40
N LEU A 176 1.86 7.80 22.61
CA LEU A 176 2.34 6.80 21.66
C LEU A 176 1.27 5.73 21.40
N ARG A 177 0.67 5.18 22.45
CA ARG A 177 -0.38 4.16 22.36
C ARG A 177 -1.59 4.65 21.57
N TYR A 178 -2.05 5.88 21.77
CA TYR A 178 -3.15 6.44 20.99
C TYR A 178 -2.77 6.75 19.53
N GLY A 179 -1.54 7.17 19.27
CA GLY A 179 -1.04 7.33 17.89
C GLY A 179 -1.01 6.00 17.13
N LEU A 180 -0.49 4.96 17.79
CA LEU A 180 -0.44 3.59 17.27
C LEU A 180 -1.84 2.99 17.10
N LEU A 181 -2.76 3.25 18.03
CA LEU A 181 -4.16 2.87 17.93
C LEU A 181 -4.86 3.56 16.74
N ALA A 182 -4.62 4.86 16.54
CA ALA A 182 -5.18 5.59 15.39
C ALA A 182 -4.72 4.97 14.07
N HIS A 183 -3.42 4.63 13.96
CA HIS A 183 -2.87 3.92 12.80
C HIS A 183 -3.51 2.53 12.63
N GLU A 184 -3.60 1.73 13.69
CA GLU A 184 -4.18 0.38 13.65
C GLU A 184 -5.65 0.38 13.20
N LEU A 185 -6.45 1.31 13.74
CA LEU A 185 -7.85 1.45 13.38
C LEU A 185 -8.04 1.81 11.91
N VAL A 186 -7.08 2.49 11.25
CA VAL A 186 -7.16 2.75 9.80
C VAL A 186 -7.23 1.45 9.01
N TYR A 187 -6.36 0.47 9.32
CA TYR A 187 -6.35 -0.82 8.65
C TYR A 187 -7.62 -1.62 8.95
N ARG A 188 -8.07 -1.62 10.21
CA ARG A 188 -9.30 -2.33 10.59
C ARG A 188 -10.53 -1.74 9.92
N ALA A 189 -10.66 -0.42 9.89
CA ALA A 189 -11.78 0.23 9.23
C ALA A 189 -11.73 0.03 7.71
N ALA A 190 -10.54 0.03 7.09
CA ALA A 190 -10.40 -0.32 5.67
C ALA A 190 -10.85 -1.76 5.37
N ARG A 191 -10.57 -2.70 6.29
CA ARG A 191 -10.95 -4.12 6.20
C ARG A 191 -12.37 -4.42 6.69
N SER A 192 -13.11 -3.42 7.17
CA SER A 192 -14.42 -3.58 7.82
C SER A 192 -14.40 -4.53 9.04
N THR A 193 -13.31 -4.51 9.81
CA THR A 193 -13.11 -5.29 11.05
C THR A 193 -12.92 -4.40 12.27
N ASP A 194 -13.43 -3.16 12.22
CA ASP A 194 -13.30 -2.15 13.27
C ASP A 194 -14.36 -2.26 14.38
N ASP A 195 -15.29 -3.22 14.25
CA ASP A 195 -16.25 -3.61 15.29
C ASP A 195 -15.66 -4.64 16.28
N GLU A 196 -14.58 -5.34 15.90
CA GLU A 196 -13.90 -6.35 16.73
C GLU A 196 -12.65 -5.72 17.36
N LEU A 197 -12.73 -5.28 18.61
CA LEU A 197 -11.61 -4.67 19.35
C LEU A 197 -11.11 -5.51 20.53
N GLN A 198 -11.77 -6.63 20.82
CA GLN A 198 -11.46 -7.47 21.97
C GLN A 198 -10.02 -8.00 21.93
N ASP A 199 -9.52 -8.32 20.75
CA ASP A 199 -8.13 -8.76 20.56
C ASP A 199 -7.11 -7.67 20.90
N LEU A 200 -7.43 -6.39 20.66
CA LEU A 200 -6.61 -5.25 21.12
C LEU A 200 -6.65 -5.09 22.64
N VAL A 201 -7.78 -5.41 23.27
CA VAL A 201 -7.89 -5.43 24.73
C VAL A 201 -7.07 -6.57 25.32
N ASP A 202 -7.17 -7.76 24.73
CA ASP A 202 -6.43 -8.95 25.16
C ASP A 202 -4.92 -8.78 24.97
N ALA A 203 -4.50 -8.05 23.93
CA ALA A 203 -3.11 -7.67 23.70
C ALA A 203 -2.61 -6.55 24.65
N GLY A 204 -3.46 -5.98 25.51
CA GLY A 204 -3.10 -4.91 26.44
C GLY A 204 -2.87 -3.54 25.77
N VAL A 205 -3.29 -3.40 24.52
CA VAL A 205 -3.16 -2.18 23.72
C VAL A 205 -4.24 -1.18 24.08
N LEU A 206 -5.45 -1.70 24.24
CA LEU A 206 -6.65 -0.94 24.50
C LEU A 206 -7.16 -1.32 25.89
N MET A 207 -7.52 -0.35 26.70
CA MET A 207 -8.17 -0.64 27.97
C MET A 207 -9.64 -1.02 27.71
N ALA A 208 -10.22 -1.89 28.53
CA ALA A 208 -11.61 -2.31 28.37
C ALA A 208 -12.59 -1.12 28.36
N GLU A 209 -12.30 -0.09 29.18
CA GLU A 209 -13.08 1.16 29.24
C GLU A 209 -12.99 1.96 27.93
N GLU A 210 -11.82 1.99 27.30
CA GLU A 210 -11.60 2.68 26.02
C GLU A 210 -12.32 1.96 24.88
N SER A 211 -12.29 0.61 24.88
CA SER A 211 -13.04 -0.20 23.91
C SER A 211 -14.53 0.10 23.99
N GLN A 212 -15.09 0.16 25.20
CA GLN A 212 -16.50 0.49 25.39
C GLN A 212 -16.86 1.88 24.84
N ILE A 213 -15.98 2.88 24.99
CA ILE A 213 -16.21 4.22 24.44
C ILE A 213 -16.19 4.17 22.90
N ILE A 214 -15.22 3.47 22.30
CA ILE A 214 -15.12 3.36 20.84
C ILE A 214 -16.30 2.58 20.25
N GLU A 215 -16.71 1.51 20.91
CA GLU A 215 -17.87 0.68 20.52
C GLU A 215 -19.20 1.41 20.72
N SER A 216 -19.27 2.36 21.66
CA SER A 216 -20.46 3.19 21.86
C SER A 216 -20.74 4.17 20.71
N LEU A 217 -19.75 4.40 19.83
CA LEU A 217 -19.92 5.25 18.66
C LEU A 217 -20.95 4.64 17.69
N PRO A 218 -21.78 5.46 17.03
CA PRO A 218 -22.74 4.97 16.04
C PRO A 218 -22.07 4.15 14.94
N ARG A 219 -22.79 3.16 14.41
CA ARG A 219 -22.35 2.42 13.21
C ARG A 219 -22.13 3.39 12.05
N GLY A 220 -20.96 3.31 11.41
CA GLY A 220 -20.53 4.23 10.37
C GLY A 220 -19.80 5.48 10.88
N ALA A 221 -19.57 5.62 12.19
CA ALA A 221 -18.65 6.62 12.71
C ALA A 221 -17.21 6.30 12.26
N HIS A 222 -16.45 7.32 11.86
CA HIS A 222 -15.04 7.16 11.52
C HIS A 222 -14.19 7.04 12.79
N ARG A 223 -14.17 5.84 13.39
CA ARG A 223 -13.40 5.50 14.60
C ARG A 223 -11.92 5.91 14.53
N PRO A 224 -11.19 5.73 13.41
CA PRO A 224 -9.78 6.14 13.33
C PRO A 224 -9.58 7.65 13.52
N GLN A 225 -10.55 8.46 13.08
CA GLN A 225 -10.49 9.91 13.25
C GLN A 225 -10.84 10.35 14.68
N ALA A 226 -11.67 9.58 15.40
CA ALA A 226 -12.12 9.92 16.74
C ALA A 226 -10.97 9.88 17.77
N ILE A 227 -10.00 8.97 17.60
CA ILE A 227 -8.84 8.86 18.51
C ILE A 227 -8.02 10.14 18.58
N TRP A 228 -7.97 10.93 17.51
CA TRP A 228 -7.27 12.22 17.50
C TRP A 228 -7.86 13.20 18.51
N VAL A 229 -9.13 13.08 18.89
CA VAL A 229 -9.72 13.88 19.97
C VAL A 229 -9.06 13.57 21.31
N TRP A 230 -8.81 12.29 21.62
CA TRP A 230 -8.09 11.91 22.84
C TRP A 230 -6.66 12.43 22.85
N ILE A 231 -6.01 12.45 21.67
CA ILE A 231 -4.66 13.02 21.52
C ILE A 231 -4.66 14.53 21.84
N VAL A 232 -5.66 15.30 21.36
CA VAL A 232 -5.80 16.73 21.73
C VAL A 232 -5.93 16.89 23.24
N LEU A 233 -6.76 16.07 23.89
CA LEU A 233 -7.00 16.16 25.34
C LEU A 233 -5.74 15.94 26.18
N ILE A 234 -4.81 15.09 25.72
CA ILE A 234 -3.50 14.90 26.37
C ILE A 234 -2.71 16.22 26.36
N TRP A 235 -2.65 16.87 25.21
CA TRP A 235 -1.91 18.12 25.03
C TRP A 235 -2.54 19.30 25.77
N ASP A 236 -3.87 19.38 25.79
CA ASP A 236 -4.60 20.36 26.60
C ASP A 236 -4.31 20.19 28.10
N GLY A 237 -4.22 18.94 28.58
CA GLY A 237 -3.83 18.62 29.96
C GLY A 237 -2.42 19.12 30.28
N LEU A 238 -1.45 18.81 29.42
CA LEU A 238 -0.06 19.25 29.55
C LEU A 238 0.07 20.79 29.59
N LEU A 239 -0.73 21.50 28.77
CA LEU A 239 -0.75 22.96 28.77
C LEU A 239 -1.33 23.52 30.09
N ARG A 240 -2.43 22.95 30.58
CA ARG A 240 -3.06 23.38 31.86
C ARG A 240 -2.14 23.16 33.05
N GLU A 241 -1.39 22.06 33.05
CA GLU A 241 -0.38 21.77 34.06
C GLU A 241 0.91 22.59 33.88
N LYS A 242 0.98 23.45 32.86
CA LYS A 242 2.15 24.28 32.52
C LYS A 242 3.41 23.47 32.23
N LYS A 243 3.27 22.20 31.84
CA LYS A 243 4.38 21.31 31.44
C LYS A 243 4.88 21.60 30.04
N VAL A 244 4.04 22.19 29.20
CA VAL A 244 4.41 22.64 27.85
C VAL A 244 4.01 24.10 27.66
N PRO A 245 4.82 24.88 26.94
CA PRO A 245 4.49 26.27 26.67
C PRO A 245 3.39 26.38 25.60
N TRP A 246 2.65 27.50 25.62
CA TRP A 246 1.56 27.78 24.67
C TRP A 246 1.97 27.65 23.19
N HIS A 247 3.16 28.12 22.83
CA HIS A 247 3.63 28.04 21.44
C HIS A 247 3.85 26.60 20.97
N ALA A 248 4.38 25.72 21.83
CA ALA A 248 4.52 24.30 21.51
C ALA A 248 3.16 23.63 21.34
N HIS A 249 2.19 23.98 22.20
CA HIS A 249 0.82 23.51 22.07
C HIS A 249 0.18 23.91 20.73
N GLN A 250 0.33 25.17 20.31
CA GLN A 250 -0.18 25.65 19.02
C GLN A 250 0.40 24.88 17.83
N VAL A 251 1.71 24.61 17.84
CA VAL A 251 2.38 23.82 16.80
C VAL A 251 1.82 22.40 16.76
N VAL A 252 1.61 21.79 17.93
CA VAL A 252 1.06 20.43 18.02
C VAL A 252 -0.38 20.35 17.54
N LEU A 253 -1.23 21.34 17.81
CA LEU A 253 -2.60 21.36 17.26
C LEU A 253 -2.57 21.31 15.71
N GLY A 254 -1.58 21.96 15.09
CA GLY A 254 -1.31 21.82 13.66
C GLY A 254 -0.96 20.39 13.25
N GLN A 255 -0.09 19.71 14.01
CA GLN A 255 0.29 18.31 13.76
C GLN A 255 -0.87 17.33 13.95
N ILE A 256 -1.72 17.53 14.95
CA ILE A 256 -2.91 16.72 15.18
C ILE A 256 -3.89 16.88 14.02
N ASN A 257 -4.12 18.11 13.57
CA ASN A 257 -4.96 18.37 12.40
C ASN A 257 -4.40 17.71 11.14
N ALA A 258 -3.08 17.74 10.94
CA ALA A 258 -2.42 17.05 9.83
C ALA A 258 -2.61 15.53 9.90
N GLY A 259 -2.45 14.92 11.08
CA GLY A 259 -2.62 13.47 11.25
C GLY A 259 -4.06 13.00 11.06
N ARG A 260 -5.04 13.78 11.56
CA ARG A 260 -6.46 13.54 11.30
C ARG A 260 -6.79 13.71 9.81
N ALA A 261 -6.24 14.72 9.15
CA ALA A 261 -6.44 14.95 7.71
C ALA A 261 -5.83 13.82 6.86
N ALA A 262 -4.63 13.34 7.23
CA ALA A 262 -3.99 12.17 6.63
C ALA A 262 -4.86 10.91 6.77
N THR A 263 -5.43 10.70 7.96
CA THR A 263 -6.42 9.63 8.20
C THR A 263 -7.62 9.76 7.25
N LYS A 264 -8.20 10.96 7.09
CA LYS A 264 -9.32 11.18 6.16
C LYS A 264 -8.91 11.01 4.70
N SER A 265 -7.68 11.34 4.32
CA SER A 265 -7.18 11.16 2.95
C SER A 265 -7.26 9.70 2.51
N VAL A 266 -6.85 8.76 3.39
CA VAL A 266 -6.97 7.32 3.15
C VAL A 266 -8.42 6.93 2.83
N PHE A 267 -9.37 7.28 3.70
CA PHE A 267 -10.77 6.93 3.51
C PHE A 267 -11.40 7.66 2.33
N THR A 268 -10.93 8.86 1.99
CA THR A 268 -11.38 9.54 0.77
C THR A 268 -11.06 8.67 -0.44
N HIS A 269 -9.86 8.09 -0.52
CA HIS A 269 -9.51 7.19 -1.62
C HIS A 269 -10.18 5.81 -1.55
N LEU A 270 -10.40 5.24 -0.38
CA LEU A 270 -11.06 3.92 -0.28
C LEU A 270 -12.57 4.02 -0.54
N GLU A 271 -13.24 5.01 0.04
CA GLU A 271 -14.70 5.18 -0.03
C GLU A 271 -15.13 5.81 -1.35
N THR A 272 -14.30 6.69 -1.94
CA THR A 272 -14.59 7.29 -3.26
C THR A 272 -13.78 6.63 -4.36
N GLN A 273 -14.33 5.52 -4.86
CA GLN A 273 -13.74 4.78 -5.97
C GLN A 273 -13.69 5.61 -7.26
N ILE A 274 -12.80 5.21 -8.17
CA ILE A 274 -12.77 5.78 -9.53
C ILE A 274 -14.14 5.52 -10.18
N PRO A 275 -14.67 6.46 -10.99
CA PRO A 275 -15.98 6.28 -11.62
C PRO A 275 -16.13 4.91 -12.28
N PHE A 276 -17.17 4.16 -11.88
CA PHE A 276 -17.41 2.80 -12.35
C PHE A 276 -17.43 2.70 -13.88
N ALA A 277 -18.05 3.66 -14.56
CA ALA A 277 -18.10 3.71 -16.02
C ALA A 277 -16.69 3.69 -16.66
N TYR A 278 -15.71 4.34 -16.03
CA TYR A 278 -14.34 4.36 -16.52
C TYR A 278 -13.65 3.00 -16.34
N VAL A 279 -13.73 2.42 -15.14
CA VAL A 279 -13.15 1.10 -14.83
C VAL A 279 -13.80 0.01 -15.71
N HIS A 280 -15.12 0.05 -15.85
CA HIS A 280 -15.88 -0.89 -16.66
C HIS A 280 -15.52 -0.77 -18.16
N LEU A 281 -15.42 0.45 -18.69
CA LEU A 281 -14.98 0.67 -20.06
C LEU A 281 -13.59 0.07 -20.32
N MET A 282 -12.64 0.28 -19.39
CA MET A 282 -11.29 -0.28 -19.51
C MET A 282 -11.30 -1.81 -19.52
N ALA A 283 -12.05 -2.44 -18.61
CA ALA A 283 -12.19 -3.90 -18.57
C ALA A 283 -12.83 -4.44 -19.87
N CYS A 284 -13.90 -3.82 -20.34
CA CYS A 284 -14.57 -4.18 -21.59
C CYS A 284 -13.63 -4.06 -22.79
N LEU A 285 -12.85 -2.98 -22.89
CA LEU A 285 -11.88 -2.78 -23.98
C LEU A 285 -10.80 -3.86 -23.99
N VAL A 286 -10.28 -4.28 -22.83
CA VAL A 286 -9.34 -5.42 -22.75
C VAL A 286 -10.00 -6.68 -23.28
N HIS A 287 -11.13 -7.08 -22.70
CA HIS A 287 -11.76 -8.34 -23.07
C HIS A 287 -12.19 -8.36 -24.53
N PHE A 288 -12.63 -7.23 -25.07
CA PHE A 288 -12.96 -7.09 -26.49
C PHE A 288 -11.71 -7.24 -27.38
N ASN A 289 -10.62 -6.55 -27.05
CA ASN A 289 -9.36 -6.69 -27.79
C ASN A 289 -8.82 -8.12 -27.76
N LEU A 290 -8.80 -8.76 -26.59
CA LEU A 290 -8.36 -10.16 -26.44
C LEU A 290 -9.28 -11.14 -27.18
N SER A 291 -10.58 -10.86 -27.25
CA SER A 291 -11.52 -11.68 -28.03
C SER A 291 -11.23 -11.56 -29.53
N ILE A 292 -11.08 -10.34 -30.07
CA ILE A 292 -10.71 -10.12 -31.48
C ILE A 292 -9.38 -10.79 -31.80
N LEU A 293 -8.40 -10.67 -30.91
CA LEU A 293 -7.10 -11.31 -31.02
C LEU A 293 -7.23 -12.84 -31.12
N ALA A 294 -8.07 -13.45 -30.28
CA ALA A 294 -8.32 -14.89 -30.31
C ALA A 294 -9.01 -15.34 -31.61
N LEU A 295 -9.99 -14.56 -32.10
CA LEU A 295 -10.64 -14.82 -33.38
C LEU A 295 -9.64 -14.74 -34.55
N GLN A 296 -8.82 -13.69 -34.58
CA GLN A 296 -7.76 -13.51 -35.60
C GLN A 296 -6.78 -14.68 -35.57
N ALA A 297 -6.29 -15.06 -34.39
CA ALA A 297 -5.35 -16.16 -34.23
C ALA A 297 -5.96 -17.48 -34.72
N GLY A 298 -7.23 -17.75 -34.41
CA GLY A 298 -7.95 -18.93 -34.91
C GLY A 298 -8.00 -19.02 -36.43
N LEU A 299 -8.22 -17.90 -37.14
CA LEU A 299 -8.19 -17.86 -38.60
C LEU A 299 -6.80 -18.12 -39.19
N VAL A 300 -5.76 -17.54 -38.57
CA VAL A 300 -4.37 -17.77 -39.01
C VAL A 300 -3.96 -19.23 -38.80
N ILE A 301 -4.35 -19.83 -37.66
CA ILE A 301 -4.13 -21.25 -37.36
C ILE A 301 -4.87 -22.12 -38.40
N ALA A 302 -6.14 -21.82 -38.72
CA ALA A 302 -6.89 -22.55 -39.74
C ALA A 302 -6.22 -22.49 -41.12
N LYS A 303 -5.75 -21.29 -41.52
CA LYS A 303 -5.01 -21.10 -42.78
C LYS A 303 -3.73 -21.94 -42.80
N ALA A 304 -2.94 -21.90 -41.73
CA ALA A 304 -1.69 -22.66 -41.62
C ALA A 304 -1.92 -24.18 -41.70
N ILE A 305 -2.91 -24.72 -40.97
CA ILE A 305 -3.29 -26.13 -41.05
C ILE A 305 -3.77 -26.50 -42.47
N GLY A 306 -4.54 -25.61 -43.11
CA GLY A 306 -4.99 -25.78 -44.49
C GLY A 306 -3.85 -25.85 -45.50
N THR A 307 -2.79 -25.04 -45.31
CA THR A 307 -1.58 -25.06 -46.15
C THR A 307 -0.81 -26.36 -45.97
N ILE A 308 -0.59 -26.80 -44.72
CA ILE A 308 0.11 -28.06 -44.40
C ILE A 308 -0.63 -29.28 -44.98
N LYS A 309 -1.97 -29.32 -44.87
CA LYS A 309 -2.78 -30.41 -45.45
C LYS A 309 -2.68 -30.47 -46.99
N LYS A 310 -2.56 -29.31 -47.65
CA LYS A 310 -2.40 -29.24 -49.11
C LYS A 310 -1.00 -29.62 -49.55
N ALA A 311 0.03 -29.21 -48.82
CA ALA A 311 1.41 -29.65 -49.04
C ALA A 311 1.50 -31.18 -48.93
N GLY A 312 1.05 -31.78 -47.83
CA GLY A 312 1.05 -33.25 -47.66
C GLY A 312 0.26 -34.06 -48.71
N GLN A 313 -0.58 -33.44 -49.54
CA GLN A 313 -1.28 -34.09 -50.66
C GLN A 313 -0.58 -33.93 -52.02
N LEU A 314 0.40 -33.02 -52.14
CA LEU A 314 1.03 -32.62 -53.41
C LEU A 314 2.50 -33.07 -53.56
N ALA A 315 3.00 -33.92 -52.65
CA ALA A 315 4.41 -34.29 -52.54
C ALA A 315 5.00 -34.99 -53.78
N VAL A 316 5.43 -34.20 -54.77
CA VAL A 316 6.63 -34.38 -55.60
C VAL A 316 7.12 -32.98 -56.03
N GLY A 317 8.15 -32.42 -55.37
CA GLY A 317 9.12 -31.54 -56.07
C GLY A 317 9.62 -30.26 -55.41
N GLU A 318 8.81 -29.43 -54.75
CA GLU A 318 9.21 -28.05 -54.36
C GLU A 318 8.69 -27.59 -52.97
N GLU A 319 8.90 -28.40 -51.93
CA GLU A 319 8.05 -28.36 -50.72
C GLU A 319 8.63 -27.68 -49.45
N HIS A 320 9.85 -27.13 -49.43
CA HIS A 320 10.46 -26.73 -48.13
C HIS A 320 10.10 -25.32 -47.63
N ALA A 321 9.71 -24.38 -48.50
CA ALA A 321 9.46 -23.00 -48.10
C ALA A 321 8.07 -22.77 -47.49
N ALA A 322 7.02 -23.38 -48.06
CA ALA A 322 5.62 -23.19 -47.64
C ALA A 322 5.32 -23.80 -46.26
N ASP A 323 5.95 -24.94 -45.95
CA ASP A 323 5.83 -25.60 -44.65
C ASP A 323 6.51 -24.81 -43.54
N THR A 324 7.66 -24.19 -43.85
CA THR A 324 8.40 -23.35 -42.90
C THR A 324 7.59 -22.10 -42.50
N GLU A 325 6.91 -21.45 -43.44
CA GLU A 325 6.04 -20.30 -43.17
C GLU A 325 4.83 -20.69 -42.31
N ALA A 326 4.19 -21.83 -42.61
CA ALA A 326 3.04 -22.32 -41.85
C ALA A 326 3.40 -22.67 -40.40
N ILE A 327 4.53 -23.35 -40.18
CA ILE A 327 5.03 -23.68 -38.84
C ILE A 327 5.39 -22.41 -38.06
N THR A 328 6.08 -21.46 -38.70
CA THR A 328 6.44 -20.17 -38.07
C THR A 328 5.20 -19.41 -37.63
N ASN A 329 4.15 -19.37 -38.47
CA ASN A 329 2.89 -18.72 -38.13
C ASN A 329 2.18 -19.41 -36.95
N LEU A 330 2.18 -20.75 -36.87
CA LEU A 330 1.58 -21.47 -35.75
C LEU A 330 2.28 -21.15 -34.42
N VAL A 331 3.62 -21.19 -34.41
CA VAL A 331 4.42 -20.84 -33.23
C VAL A 331 4.16 -19.39 -32.82
N ALA A 332 4.14 -18.46 -33.78
CA ALA A 332 3.86 -17.05 -33.52
C ALA A 332 2.46 -16.84 -32.92
N GLN A 333 1.43 -17.56 -33.38
CA GLN A 333 0.09 -17.45 -32.81
C GLN A 333 0.01 -18.00 -31.38
N ILE A 334 0.69 -19.10 -31.06
CA ILE A 334 0.75 -19.64 -29.69
C ILE A 334 1.38 -18.62 -28.74
N LEU A 335 2.50 -18.01 -29.16
CA LEU A 335 3.16 -16.96 -28.39
C LEU A 335 2.25 -15.74 -28.22
N LYS A 336 1.60 -15.28 -29.30
CA LYS A 336 0.68 -14.13 -29.27
C LYS A 336 -0.51 -14.37 -28.33
N LEU A 337 -1.12 -15.55 -28.39
CA LEU A 337 -2.26 -15.98 -27.55
C LEU A 337 -1.90 -16.18 -26.08
N THR A 338 -0.61 -16.25 -25.74
CA THR A 338 -0.16 -16.40 -24.36
C THR A 338 0.35 -15.07 -23.81
N MET A 339 1.31 -14.44 -24.50
CA MET A 339 2.01 -13.24 -24.02
C MET A 339 1.11 -12.00 -24.01
N VAL A 340 0.31 -11.77 -25.06
CA VAL A 340 -0.51 -10.56 -25.15
C VAL A 340 -1.63 -10.56 -24.09
N PRO A 341 -2.42 -11.64 -23.93
CA PRO A 341 -3.36 -11.75 -22.81
C PRO A 341 -2.68 -11.67 -21.44
N MET A 342 -1.52 -12.29 -21.25
CA MET A 342 -0.77 -12.20 -19.99
C MET A 342 -0.48 -10.75 -19.61
N LEU A 343 -0.06 -9.90 -20.56
CA LEU A 343 0.21 -8.48 -20.31
C LEU A 343 -1.06 -7.70 -19.98
N TYR A 344 -2.09 -7.77 -20.82
CA TYR A 344 -3.31 -6.98 -20.61
C TYR A 344 -4.10 -7.42 -19.36
N LEU A 345 -4.24 -8.72 -19.14
CA LEU A 345 -4.88 -9.25 -17.94
C LEU A 345 -4.01 -9.03 -16.70
N GLY A 346 -2.68 -9.07 -16.86
CA GLY A 346 -1.73 -8.72 -15.80
C GLY A 346 -1.91 -7.28 -15.34
N PHE A 347 -1.94 -6.32 -16.26
CA PHE A 347 -2.20 -4.91 -15.91
C PHE A 347 -3.57 -4.69 -15.30
N LEU A 348 -4.62 -5.35 -15.82
CA LEU A 348 -5.95 -5.25 -15.23
C LEU A 348 -6.00 -5.84 -13.82
N THR A 349 -5.29 -6.94 -13.56
CA THR A 349 -5.21 -7.55 -12.24
C THR A 349 -4.39 -6.69 -11.29
N LEU A 350 -3.24 -6.17 -11.73
CA LEU A 350 -2.43 -5.23 -10.96
C LEU A 350 -3.26 -4.04 -10.54
N SER A 351 -4.04 -3.47 -11.47
CA SER A 351 -4.93 -2.32 -11.21
C SER A 351 -5.94 -2.57 -10.10
N GLN A 352 -6.37 -3.82 -9.91
CA GLN A 352 -7.27 -4.21 -8.83
C GLN A 352 -6.52 -4.37 -7.51
N GLU A 353 -5.34 -4.98 -7.52
CA GLU A 353 -4.52 -5.16 -6.32
C GLU A 353 -4.09 -3.82 -5.71
N ILE A 354 -3.60 -2.87 -6.52
CA ILE A 354 -3.15 -1.58 -5.98
C ILE A 354 -4.30 -0.60 -5.69
N ALA A 355 -5.54 -0.94 -6.05
CA ALA A 355 -6.69 -0.07 -5.79
C ALA A 355 -7.05 -0.02 -4.29
N ASP A 356 -6.85 -1.11 -3.56
CA ASP A 356 -7.02 -1.20 -2.11
C ASP A 356 -5.78 -1.83 -1.47
N PRO A 357 -4.79 -1.02 -1.05
CA PRO A 357 -3.56 -1.52 -0.46
C PRO A 357 -3.67 -1.81 1.04
N PHE A 358 -4.87 -1.77 1.65
CA PHE A 358 -5.04 -2.00 3.09
C PHE A 358 -5.52 -3.42 3.41
N GLY A 359 -5.69 -4.27 2.39
CA GLY A 359 -6.11 -5.65 2.54
C GLY A 359 -5.06 -6.56 3.21
N THR A 360 -5.12 -7.84 2.84
CA THR A 360 -4.23 -8.91 3.33
C THR A 360 -3.47 -9.62 2.21
N ASP A 361 -3.54 -9.08 0.98
CA ASP A 361 -2.78 -9.59 -0.15
C ASP A 361 -1.28 -9.32 0.03
N LEU A 362 -0.45 -10.09 -0.66
CA LEU A 362 1.02 -10.00 -0.58
C LEU A 362 1.56 -8.59 -0.92
N ASN A 363 0.89 -7.88 -1.83
CA ASN A 363 1.31 -6.58 -2.34
C ASN A 363 0.72 -5.40 -1.55
N ASP A 364 -0.08 -5.68 -0.52
CA ASP A 364 -0.69 -4.67 0.34
C ASP A 364 0.34 -4.08 1.32
N PHE A 365 -0.04 -2.97 1.95
CA PHE A 365 0.79 -2.30 2.93
C PHE A 365 1.05 -3.19 4.15
N PRO A 366 2.33 -3.39 4.52
CA PRO A 366 2.71 -4.26 5.64
C PRO A 366 2.37 -3.59 6.98
N ARG A 367 1.14 -3.82 7.45
CA ARG A 367 0.55 -3.18 8.64
C ARG A 367 1.45 -3.35 9.86
N ALA A 368 1.82 -4.58 10.17
CA ALA A 368 2.64 -4.94 11.33
C ALA A 368 4.01 -4.26 11.30
N GLN A 369 4.65 -4.23 10.13
CA GLN A 369 5.96 -3.60 9.97
C GLN A 369 5.88 -2.08 10.19
N TYR A 370 4.87 -1.41 9.63
CA TYR A 370 4.69 0.02 9.87
C TYR A 370 4.41 0.31 11.32
N HIS A 371 3.58 -0.49 11.95
CA HIS A 371 3.28 -0.36 13.36
C HIS A 371 4.55 -0.39 14.23
N ASN A 372 5.38 -1.43 14.06
CA ASN A 372 6.63 -1.58 14.81
C ASN A 372 7.63 -0.47 14.49
N MET A 373 7.74 -0.07 13.21
CA MET A 373 8.61 1.03 12.80
C MET A 373 8.19 2.36 13.44
N MET A 374 6.91 2.69 13.43
CA MET A 374 6.36 3.90 14.07
C MET A 374 6.64 3.92 15.57
N GLN A 375 6.46 2.77 16.24
CA GLN A 375 6.77 2.64 17.66
C GLN A 375 8.25 2.89 17.94
N ASP A 376 9.14 2.22 17.20
CA ASP A 376 10.59 2.33 17.38
C ASP A 376 11.11 3.74 17.10
N GLU A 377 10.58 4.42 16.08
CA GLU A 377 10.89 5.81 15.79
C GLU A 377 10.51 6.72 16.97
N CYS A 378 9.29 6.60 17.48
CA CYS A 378 8.81 7.42 18.59
C CYS A 378 9.57 7.16 19.91
N GLU A 379 9.81 5.90 20.24
CA GLU A 379 10.58 5.51 21.43
C GLU A 379 12.02 6.02 21.34
N SER A 380 12.62 6.05 20.14
CA SER A 380 13.96 6.61 19.94
C SER A 380 14.02 8.10 20.31
N PHE A 381 12.98 8.89 20.05
CA PHE A 381 12.94 10.30 20.45
C PHE A 381 12.94 10.46 21.97
N TYR A 382 12.19 9.62 22.68
CA TYR A 382 12.16 9.63 24.14
C TYR A 382 13.51 9.21 24.72
N HIS A 383 14.11 8.14 24.17
CA HIS A 383 15.42 7.67 24.59
C HIS A 383 16.51 8.74 24.37
N MET A 384 16.50 9.41 23.21
CA MET A 384 17.48 10.46 22.89
C MET A 384 17.31 11.71 23.75
N ALA A 385 16.08 12.04 24.18
CA ALA A 385 15.84 13.15 25.10
C ALA A 385 16.32 12.86 26.53
N GLU A 386 16.41 11.59 26.91
CA GLU A 386 16.87 11.14 28.24
C GLU A 386 18.39 10.86 28.25
N SER A 387 18.93 10.32 27.16
CA SER A 387 20.35 9.95 27.01
C SER A 387 21.15 11.06 26.33
N VAL A 388 21.18 12.24 26.94
CA VAL A 388 21.84 13.42 26.35
C VAL A 388 23.37 13.31 26.43
N PRO A 389 24.10 13.52 25.32
CA PRO A 389 25.56 13.63 25.32
C PRO A 389 26.08 14.75 26.24
N PRO A 390 27.22 14.56 26.94
CA PRO A 390 27.76 15.57 27.86
C PRO A 390 27.98 16.95 27.21
N GLU A 391 28.32 16.98 25.92
CA GLU A 391 28.54 18.20 25.13
C GLU A 391 27.28 19.07 25.00
N LEU A 392 26.09 18.47 25.09
CA LEU A 392 24.82 19.19 24.98
C LEU A 392 24.33 19.72 26.34
N MET A 393 24.84 19.20 27.46
CA MET A 393 24.39 19.58 28.82
C MET A 393 24.48 21.09 29.12
N PRO A 394 25.54 21.82 28.70
CA PRO A 394 25.63 23.27 28.93
C PRO A 394 24.53 24.08 28.23
N PHE A 395 23.94 23.57 27.14
CA PHE A 395 22.85 24.26 26.44
C PHE A 395 21.49 24.04 27.10
N LEU A 396 21.41 23.14 28.07
CA LEU A 396 20.16 22.67 28.68
C LEU A 396 19.98 23.15 30.12
N LEU A 397 21.10 23.32 30.82
CA LEU A 397 21.13 23.97 32.11
C LEU A 397 21.36 25.46 31.84
N PRO A 398 20.46 26.36 32.24
CA PRO A 398 20.79 27.77 32.21
C PRO A 398 22.06 27.98 33.06
N ASP A 399 23.04 28.70 32.53
CA ASP A 399 24.22 29.11 33.28
C ASP A 399 23.75 29.69 34.62
N GLU A 400 24.25 29.14 35.73
CA GLU A 400 24.09 29.78 37.03
C GLU A 400 24.72 31.17 36.93
N ALA A 401 23.86 32.18 36.76
CA ALA A 401 24.12 33.60 36.94
C ALA A 401 25.54 34.07 36.58
N ASP A 402 25.76 34.49 35.33
CA ASP A 402 26.71 35.57 35.08
C ASP A 402 26.06 36.88 35.57
N PRO A 403 26.54 37.52 36.66
CA PRO A 403 25.94 38.75 37.17
C PRO A 403 26.13 39.96 36.23
N GLY A 404 26.80 39.78 35.09
CA GLY A 404 27.13 40.84 34.14
C GLY A 404 26.59 40.66 32.71
N ALA A 405 25.88 39.58 32.38
CA ALA A 405 25.36 39.40 31.03
C ALA A 405 24.18 40.37 30.76
N PRO A 406 24.20 41.20 29.69
CA PRO A 406 23.08 42.06 29.37
C PRO A 406 21.86 41.18 29.13
N GLN A 407 20.77 41.44 29.86
CA GLN A 407 19.48 40.77 29.70
C GLN A 407 19.12 40.67 28.21
N GLY A 408 19.30 39.47 27.66
CA GLY A 408 18.95 39.16 26.29
C GLY A 408 17.45 39.33 26.09
N CYS A 409 17.09 39.97 24.99
CA CYS A 409 15.74 40.36 24.59
C CYS A 409 14.69 39.25 24.71
N TYR A 410 14.08 39.12 25.88
CA TYR A 410 12.70 38.72 26.00
C TYR A 410 11.95 39.93 26.58
N PRO A 411 10.91 40.45 25.91
CA PRO A 411 10.12 41.53 26.51
C PRO A 411 9.35 40.94 27.70
N GLU A 412 9.94 41.06 28.88
CA GLU A 412 9.20 40.98 30.13
C GLU A 412 8.18 42.13 30.16
N GLY A 413 6.92 41.79 30.38
CA GLY A 413 5.90 42.75 30.77
C GLY A 413 5.39 43.65 29.65
N THR A 414 4.49 43.13 28.82
CA THR A 414 3.33 43.94 28.43
C THR A 414 2.09 43.32 29.07
N ASP A 415 1.61 44.04 30.08
CA ASP A 415 0.34 43.89 30.75
C ASP A 415 -0.77 43.99 29.69
N MET A 416 -1.14 42.86 29.06
CA MET A 416 -2.26 42.81 28.12
C MET A 416 -3.56 42.95 28.90
N LYS A 417 -3.97 44.20 29.09
CA LYS A 417 -5.32 44.53 29.55
C LYS A 417 -6.33 43.88 28.62
N ARG A 418 -7.18 43.07 29.23
CA ARG A 418 -8.40 42.49 28.66
C ARG A 418 -9.35 43.63 28.27
N GLY A 419 -9.32 44.05 27.02
CA GLY A 419 -10.23 45.05 26.45
C GLY A 419 -9.79 45.40 25.02
N ASP A 420 -10.74 45.37 24.09
CA ASP A 420 -10.60 45.72 22.66
C ASP A 420 -10.25 44.56 21.71
N TYR A 421 -11.17 43.58 21.62
CA TYR A 421 -11.43 42.90 20.35
C TYR A 421 -12.73 43.47 19.76
N ALA A 422 -12.60 44.41 18.82
CA ALA A 422 -13.62 44.64 17.80
C ALA A 422 -13.23 43.82 16.55
N PRO A 423 -14.13 43.03 15.95
CA PRO A 423 -13.81 42.26 14.77
C PRO A 423 -14.08 43.12 13.53
N SER A 424 -13.03 43.53 12.83
CA SER A 424 -13.15 43.91 11.43
C SER A 424 -11.99 43.29 10.66
N LEU A 425 -12.33 42.34 9.79
CA LEU A 425 -11.75 42.09 8.47
C LEU A 425 -12.15 40.68 8.00
N PHE A 426 -13.39 40.58 7.54
CA PHE A 426 -13.73 39.73 6.41
C PHE A 426 -14.18 40.67 5.29
N HIS A 427 -13.37 40.80 4.25
CA HIS A 427 -13.86 41.15 2.93
C HIS A 427 -13.37 40.07 1.96
N PRO A 428 -14.29 39.45 1.20
CA PRO A 428 -13.96 38.37 0.29
C PRO A 428 -13.43 38.92 -1.05
N ALA A 429 -12.51 38.17 -1.65
CA ALA A 429 -12.32 38.11 -3.10
C ALA A 429 -12.62 36.68 -3.54
#